data_AF-A0A235IUK3-F1
#
_entry.id   AF-A0A235IUK3-F1
#
_cell.length_a   1.000
_cell.length_b   1.000
_cell.length_c   1.000
_cell.angle_alpha   90.00
_cell.angle_beta   90.00
_cell.angle_gamma   90.00
#
_symmetry.space_group_name_H-M   'P 1'
#
loop_
_entity.id
_entity.type
_entity.pdbx_description
1 polymer ?
#
loop_
_entity_poly.entity_id
_entity_poly.type
_entity_poly.pdbx_seq_one_letter_code
_entity_poly.pdbx_strand_id
1 'polypeptide(L)'
;MDILNGCRENQVTWGIIEFSFEQNEQEYLKPALIVDGQHRLYGMSDFNEEDLPITVVSLIDATPQEQAFQFIVVNNKAVRVSTENVKSIVADFNEDELEKRLVLARVKYGDKPLILKFLSDSPTSPFQNLLEWSYNRESTEESQLVPITAIEQAMRYIRKCFTVLENDEDSLIEFFCATWRAVKGNYPELFGKNNQFMRKANINAFNEYITDRLLYFWEMDLLDIFDSDEIAEKVLDIIKRLPKEFWLEDWKLRIQDTPNFREILKNDFKIIITNCKLGKQWSYGLELVQTEE
;
A
#
# COMPACT_ATOMS: atom_id res chain seq x y z
N MET A 1 -11.52 -7.52 -23.22
CA MET A 1 -10.59 -8.31 -24.05
C MET A 1 -10.47 -9.66 -23.38
N ASP A 2 -10.91 -10.71 -24.06
CA ASP A 2 -10.83 -12.08 -23.57
C ASP A 2 -9.37 -12.53 -23.53
N ILE A 3 -8.87 -12.84 -22.33
CA ILE A 3 -7.53 -13.40 -22.15
C ILE A 3 -7.65 -14.90 -22.37
N LEU A 4 -7.50 -15.31 -23.62
CA LEU A 4 -7.36 -16.70 -24.01
C LEU A 4 -5.88 -17.07 -23.88
N ASN A 5 -5.54 -18.08 -23.05
CA ASN A 5 -4.20 -18.67 -22.93
C ASN A 5 -3.74 -19.40 -24.21
N GLY A 6 -4.10 -18.94 -25.40
CA GLY A 6 -3.86 -19.63 -26.67
C GLY A 6 -4.60 -20.97 -26.84
N CYS A 7 -5.23 -21.49 -25.79
CA CYS A 7 -6.12 -22.64 -25.86
C CYS A 7 -7.36 -22.23 -26.66
N ARG A 8 -7.58 -22.90 -27.80
CA ARG A 8 -8.90 -22.87 -28.46
C ARG A 8 -9.93 -23.37 -27.45
N GLU A 9 -11.05 -22.67 -27.34
CA GLU A 9 -12.10 -22.89 -26.34
C GLU A 9 -12.32 -24.37 -25.97
N ASN A 10 -12.29 -24.68 -24.67
CA ASN A 10 -12.76 -25.94 -24.06
C ASN A 10 -12.30 -27.26 -24.72
N GLN A 11 -11.03 -27.37 -25.11
CA GLN A 11 -10.47 -28.66 -25.52
C GLN A 11 -10.12 -29.52 -24.30
N VAL A 12 -11.07 -30.38 -23.90
CA VAL A 12 -10.79 -31.51 -23.00
C VAL A 12 -10.51 -32.73 -23.86
N THR A 13 -9.25 -33.18 -23.88
CA THR A 13 -8.84 -34.40 -24.58
C THR A 13 -8.50 -35.46 -23.54
N TRP A 14 -9.18 -36.60 -23.61
CA TRP A 14 -8.84 -37.76 -22.78
C TRP A 14 -7.74 -38.57 -23.48
N GLY A 15 -6.74 -38.99 -22.72
CA GLY A 15 -5.62 -39.78 -23.22
C GLY A 15 -4.84 -40.40 -22.07
N ILE A 16 -3.92 -41.29 -22.41
CA ILE A 16 -2.98 -41.88 -21.47
C ILE A 16 -1.61 -41.29 -21.80
N ILE A 17 -0.94 -40.74 -20.79
CA ILE A 17 0.44 -40.28 -20.87
C ILE A 17 1.23 -41.15 -19.91
N GLU A 18 2.24 -41.84 -20.43
CA GLU A 18 3.17 -42.65 -19.66
C GLU A 18 4.55 -41.99 -19.71
N PHE A 19 5.20 -41.91 -18.55
CA PHE A 19 6.55 -41.39 -18.42
C PHE A 19 7.35 -42.25 -17.45
N SER A 20 8.63 -42.40 -17.75
CA SER A 20 9.63 -43.00 -16.86
C SER A 20 10.55 -41.87 -16.37
N PHE A 21 10.84 -41.83 -15.07
CA PHE A 21 11.79 -40.86 -14.52
C PHE A 21 12.81 -41.57 -13.64
N GLU A 22 14.03 -41.05 -13.60
CA GLU A 22 15.04 -41.47 -12.64
C GLU A 22 15.11 -40.46 -11.48
N GLN A 23 15.25 -40.97 -10.25
CA GLN A 23 15.16 -40.14 -9.03
C GLN A 23 16.22 -39.02 -8.96
N ASN A 24 17.30 -39.13 -9.75
CA ASN A 24 18.44 -38.21 -9.76
C ASN A 24 18.52 -37.34 -11.03
N GLU A 25 17.49 -37.33 -11.88
CA GLU A 25 17.47 -36.46 -13.06
C GLU A 25 17.49 -34.98 -12.69
N GLN A 26 18.15 -34.19 -13.53
CA GLN A 26 18.21 -32.73 -13.38
C GLN A 26 16.79 -32.14 -13.52
N GLU A 27 16.47 -31.12 -12.72
CA GLU A 27 15.10 -30.59 -12.60
C GLU A 27 14.45 -30.22 -13.95
N TYR A 28 15.24 -29.67 -14.89
CA TYR A 28 14.75 -29.30 -16.23
C TYR A 28 14.45 -30.49 -17.16
N LEU A 29 14.86 -31.71 -16.78
CA LEU A 29 14.56 -32.95 -17.50
C LEU A 29 13.28 -33.63 -16.97
N LYS A 30 12.73 -33.17 -15.85
CA LYS A 30 11.52 -33.77 -15.27
C LYS A 30 10.31 -33.44 -16.17
N PRO A 31 9.49 -34.45 -16.52
CA PRO A 31 8.48 -34.31 -17.57
C PRO A 31 7.26 -33.48 -17.14
N ALA A 32 7.02 -33.36 -15.83
CA ALA A 32 5.87 -32.64 -15.31
C ALA A 32 6.12 -32.11 -13.89
N LEU A 33 5.48 -31.00 -13.56
CA LEU A 33 5.39 -30.47 -12.21
C LEU A 33 4.01 -30.77 -11.62
N ILE A 34 3.98 -31.44 -10.48
CA ILE A 34 2.73 -31.76 -9.77
C ILE A 34 2.36 -30.58 -8.87
N VAL A 35 1.20 -29.97 -9.11
CA VAL A 35 0.75 -28.77 -8.40
C VAL A 35 -0.34 -29.05 -7.37
N ASP A 36 -1.07 -30.16 -7.52
CA ASP A 36 -1.97 -30.71 -6.51
C ASP A 36 -1.90 -32.24 -6.52
N GLY A 37 -1.91 -32.84 -5.34
CA GLY A 37 -1.78 -34.29 -5.15
C GLY A 37 -0.43 -34.75 -4.61
N GLN A 38 0.52 -33.84 -4.34
CA GLN A 38 1.85 -34.18 -3.83
C GLN A 38 1.83 -35.01 -2.54
N HIS A 39 0.98 -34.64 -1.56
CA HIS A 39 0.87 -35.41 -0.31
C HIS A 39 0.20 -36.77 -0.52
N ARG A 40 -0.69 -36.90 -1.51
CA ARG A 40 -1.33 -38.18 -1.87
C ARG A 40 -0.30 -39.13 -2.47
N LEU A 41 0.54 -38.62 -3.38
CA LEU A 41 1.64 -39.38 -3.96
C LEU A 41 2.68 -39.79 -2.92
N TYR A 42 3.07 -38.88 -2.03
CA TYR A 42 4.01 -39.19 -0.96
C TYR A 42 3.46 -40.23 0.01
N GLY A 43 2.17 -40.14 0.36
CA GLY A 43 1.53 -41.17 1.17
C GLY A 43 1.48 -42.53 0.47
N MET A 44 1.29 -42.56 -0.84
CA MET A 44 1.32 -43.81 -1.62
C MET A 44 2.72 -44.39 -1.80
N SER A 45 3.79 -43.59 -1.82
CA SER A 45 5.14 -44.15 -1.93
C SER A 45 5.52 -45.06 -0.76
N ASP A 46 4.82 -44.91 0.38
CA ASP A 46 5.02 -45.74 1.57
C ASP A 46 4.18 -47.04 1.57
N PHE A 47 3.27 -47.22 0.60
CA PHE A 47 2.34 -48.36 0.52
C PHE A 47 2.34 -49.00 -0.87
N ASN A 48 2.84 -50.24 -0.97
CA ASN A 48 2.95 -50.99 -2.24
C ASN A 48 1.96 -52.18 -2.36
N GLU A 49 0.99 -52.29 -1.46
CA GLU A 49 0.11 -53.49 -1.41
C GLU A 49 -1.08 -53.42 -2.38
N GLU A 50 -1.46 -52.23 -2.87
CA GLU A 50 -2.64 -52.04 -3.72
C GLU A 50 -2.36 -51.11 -4.90
N ASP A 51 -2.95 -51.41 -6.06
CA ASP A 51 -2.91 -50.57 -7.26
C ASP A 51 -4.14 -49.65 -7.29
N LEU A 52 -4.02 -48.51 -6.61
CA LEU A 52 -5.11 -47.54 -6.45
C LEU A 52 -4.95 -46.35 -7.39
N PRO A 53 -5.97 -46.03 -8.21
CA PRO A 53 -5.94 -44.83 -9.03
C PRO A 53 -6.10 -43.59 -8.15
N ILE A 54 -5.16 -42.65 -8.27
CA ILE A 54 -5.22 -41.35 -7.59
C ILE A 54 -5.37 -40.19 -8.56
N THR A 55 -6.16 -39.23 -8.16
CA THR A 55 -6.29 -37.97 -8.89
C THR A 55 -5.12 -37.05 -8.54
N VAL A 56 -4.42 -36.59 -9.56
CA VAL A 56 -3.36 -35.57 -9.44
C VAL A 56 -3.58 -34.49 -10.48
N VAL A 57 -3.09 -33.29 -10.21
CA VAL A 57 -3.04 -32.19 -11.17
C VAL A 57 -1.59 -31.86 -11.45
N SER A 58 -1.19 -31.98 -12.71
CA SER A 58 0.17 -31.74 -13.16
C SER A 58 0.22 -30.77 -14.32
N LEU A 59 1.28 -29.98 -14.37
CA LEU A 59 1.64 -29.13 -15.50
C LEU A 59 2.70 -29.84 -16.32
N ILE A 60 2.43 -30.06 -17.60
CA ILE A 60 3.35 -30.71 -18.54
C ILE A 60 4.00 -29.61 -19.39
N ASP A 61 5.33 -29.62 -19.46
CA ASP A 61 6.13 -28.67 -20.28
C ASP A 61 5.74 -27.19 -20.07
N ALA A 62 5.38 -26.84 -18.83
CA ALA A 62 5.02 -25.47 -18.48
C ALA A 62 6.29 -24.63 -18.30
N THR A 63 6.27 -23.40 -18.80
CA THR A 63 7.36 -22.44 -18.57
C THR A 63 7.49 -22.15 -17.07
N PRO A 64 8.69 -21.79 -16.56
CA PRO A 64 8.88 -21.43 -15.15
C PRO A 64 7.89 -20.36 -14.66
N GLN A 65 7.53 -19.40 -15.52
CA GLN A 65 6.52 -18.38 -15.21
C GLN A 65 5.12 -18.97 -15.05
N GLU A 66 4.73 -19.93 -15.90
CA GLU A 66 3.43 -20.62 -15.80
C GLU A 66 3.37 -21.50 -14.54
N GLN A 67 4.45 -22.20 -14.24
CA GLN A 67 4.57 -23.00 -13.03
C GLN A 67 4.39 -22.13 -11.77
N ALA A 68 5.06 -20.97 -11.71
CA ALA A 68 4.92 -20.02 -10.62
C ALA A 68 3.49 -19.47 -10.49
N PHE A 69 2.89 -19.04 -11.61
CA PHE A 69 1.51 -18.54 -11.64
C PHE A 69 0.52 -19.57 -11.09
N GLN A 70 0.55 -20.80 -11.61
CA GLN A 70 -0.35 -21.87 -11.19
C GLN A 70 -0.11 -22.28 -9.74
N PHE A 71 1.15 -22.36 -9.30
CA PHE A 71 1.49 -22.62 -7.90
C PHE A 71 0.83 -21.59 -6.97
N ILE A 72 0.94 -20.30 -7.30
CA ILE A 72 0.35 -19.22 -6.50
C ILE A 72 -1.19 -19.30 -6.50
N VAL A 73 -1.80 -19.51 -7.67
CA VAL A 73 -3.27 -19.55 -7.84
C VAL A 73 -3.89 -20.77 -7.12
N VAL A 74 -3.28 -21.95 -7.28
CA VAL A 74 -3.74 -23.21 -6.68
C VAL A 74 -3.60 -23.15 -5.15
N ASN A 75 -2.45 -22.72 -4.64
CA ASN A 75 -2.24 -22.68 -3.19
C ASN A 75 -3.09 -21.60 -2.51
N ASN A 76 -3.29 -20.43 -3.12
CA ASN A 76 -4.14 -19.39 -2.53
C ASN A 76 -5.60 -19.81 -2.31
N LYS A 77 -6.10 -20.82 -3.03
CA LYS A 77 -7.44 -21.40 -2.80
C LYS A 77 -7.50 -22.37 -1.61
N ALA A 78 -6.39 -23.01 -1.24
CA ALA A 78 -6.36 -24.07 -0.22
C ALA A 78 -5.82 -23.59 1.15
N VAL A 79 -4.67 -22.91 1.18
CA VAL A 79 -4.07 -22.25 2.37
C VAL A 79 -3.20 -21.10 1.85
N ARG A 80 -3.44 -19.86 2.31
CA ARG A 80 -2.74 -18.66 1.81
C ARG A 80 -1.22 -18.81 1.91
N VAL A 81 -0.53 -18.72 0.77
CA VAL A 81 0.92 -18.57 0.73
C VAL A 81 1.29 -17.21 1.33
N SER A 82 2.34 -17.14 2.13
CA SER A 82 2.79 -15.87 2.71
C SER A 82 3.16 -14.88 1.60
N THR A 83 2.83 -13.61 1.80
CA THR A 83 3.10 -12.51 0.86
C THR A 83 4.59 -12.26 0.62
N GLU A 84 5.48 -12.80 1.47
CA GLU A 84 6.93 -12.75 1.26
C GLU A 84 7.39 -13.81 0.25
N ASN A 85 6.86 -15.03 0.33
CA ASN A 85 7.24 -16.11 -0.58
C ASN A 85 6.82 -15.81 -2.02
N VAL A 86 5.61 -15.27 -2.19
CA VAL A 86 5.16 -14.90 -3.53
C VAL A 86 5.96 -13.68 -4.06
N LYS A 87 6.52 -12.82 -3.19
CA LYS A 87 7.30 -11.63 -3.58
C LYS A 87 8.67 -12.08 -4.07
N SER A 88 9.26 -13.06 -3.37
CA SER A 88 10.50 -13.71 -3.79
C SER A 88 10.32 -14.37 -5.15
N ILE A 89 9.25 -15.15 -5.34
CA ILE A 89 8.98 -15.83 -6.61
C ILE A 89 8.78 -14.81 -7.73
N VAL A 90 8.00 -13.75 -7.52
CA VAL A 90 7.77 -12.71 -8.54
C VAL A 90 9.06 -11.93 -8.85
N ALA A 91 9.91 -11.65 -7.85
CA ALA A 91 11.19 -10.96 -8.04
C ALA A 91 12.22 -11.77 -8.84
N ASP A 92 12.14 -13.10 -8.80
CA ASP A 92 13.00 -14.00 -9.57
C ASP A 92 12.59 -14.09 -11.06
N PHE A 93 11.40 -13.57 -11.43
CA PHE A 93 10.89 -13.55 -12.80
C PHE A 93 10.69 -12.12 -13.30
N ASN A 94 10.73 -11.93 -14.63
CA ASN A 94 10.56 -10.61 -15.25
C ASN A 94 9.20 -10.01 -14.87
N GLU A 95 9.21 -8.89 -14.13
CA GLU A 95 8.09 -8.43 -13.27
C GLU A 95 6.78 -8.17 -14.05
N ASP A 96 6.85 -7.69 -15.30
CA ASP A 96 5.68 -7.09 -15.97
C ASP A 96 4.59 -8.07 -16.45
N GLU A 97 4.94 -9.29 -16.87
CA GLU A 97 3.97 -10.23 -17.47
C GLU A 97 3.29 -11.10 -16.42
N LEU A 98 4.06 -11.61 -15.45
CA LEU A 98 3.55 -12.42 -14.36
C LEU A 98 2.66 -11.60 -13.42
N GLU A 99 3.03 -10.35 -13.13
CA GLU A 99 2.25 -9.44 -12.29
C GLU A 99 0.87 -9.15 -12.91
N LYS A 100 0.83 -8.81 -14.21
CA LYS A 100 -0.43 -8.59 -14.94
C LYS A 100 -1.34 -9.81 -14.88
N ARG A 101 -0.78 -11.02 -15.04
CA ARG A 101 -1.56 -12.27 -15.01
C ARG A 101 -2.09 -12.59 -13.61
N LEU A 102 -1.31 -12.36 -12.55
CA LEU A 102 -1.74 -12.54 -11.16
C LEU A 102 -2.90 -11.61 -10.78
N VAL A 103 -2.85 -10.35 -11.23
CA VAL A 103 -3.94 -9.38 -11.08
C VAL A 103 -5.22 -9.88 -11.77
N LEU A 104 -5.12 -10.35 -13.00
CA LEU A 104 -6.26 -10.88 -13.77
C LEU A 104 -6.88 -12.13 -13.13
N ALA A 105 -6.08 -12.94 -12.44
CA ALA A 105 -6.53 -14.13 -11.72
C ALA A 105 -7.18 -13.82 -10.35
N ARG A 106 -7.36 -12.54 -10.00
CA ARG A 106 -7.84 -12.07 -8.68
C ARG A 106 -7.01 -12.61 -7.52
N VAL A 107 -5.76 -12.97 -7.78
CA VAL A 107 -4.79 -13.29 -6.74
C VAL A 107 -4.38 -11.95 -6.13
N LYS A 108 -4.88 -11.68 -4.92
CA LYS A 108 -4.57 -10.45 -4.20
C LYS A 108 -3.10 -10.44 -3.79
N TYR A 109 -2.26 -9.89 -4.65
CA TYR A 109 -1.04 -9.20 -4.24
C TYR A 109 -1.47 -7.88 -3.61
N GLY A 110 -2.00 -7.99 -2.39
CA GLY A 110 -3.00 -7.07 -1.83
C GLY A 110 -2.80 -5.65 -2.30
N ASP A 111 -3.82 -5.09 -2.98
CA ASP A 111 -3.98 -3.86 -3.80
C ASP A 111 -3.08 -2.62 -3.54
N LYS A 112 -2.30 -2.63 -2.46
CA LYS A 112 -1.39 -1.60 -1.96
C LYS A 112 -0.17 -1.29 -2.85
N PRO A 113 0.53 -2.23 -3.52
CA PRO A 113 1.69 -1.90 -4.35
C PRO A 113 1.35 -0.96 -5.49
N LEU A 114 0.18 -1.11 -6.12
CA LEU A 114 -0.24 -0.28 -7.26
C LEU A 114 -0.56 1.15 -6.83
N ILE A 115 -1.28 1.32 -5.71
CA ILE A 115 -1.61 2.63 -5.14
C ILE A 115 -0.33 3.38 -4.75
N LEU A 116 0.58 2.70 -4.07
CA LEU A 116 1.83 3.31 -3.62
C LEU A 116 2.75 3.63 -4.80
N LYS A 117 2.79 2.78 -5.83
CA LYS A 117 3.52 3.03 -7.09
C LYS A 117 2.94 4.24 -7.81
N PHE A 118 1.61 4.33 -7.92
CA PHE A 118 0.92 5.50 -8.46
C PHE A 118 1.28 6.78 -7.68
N LEU A 119 1.27 6.75 -6.35
CA LEU A 119 1.62 7.91 -5.52
C LEU A 119 3.11 8.29 -5.63
N SER A 120 3.99 7.33 -5.92
CA SER A 120 5.42 7.58 -6.13
C SER A 120 5.71 8.17 -7.51
N ASP A 121 5.07 7.63 -8.55
CA ASP A 121 5.44 7.88 -9.94
C ASP A 121 4.62 9.02 -10.58
N SER A 122 3.37 9.20 -10.13
CA SER A 122 2.46 10.16 -10.76
C SER A 122 2.91 11.61 -10.55
N PRO A 123 2.98 12.44 -11.61
CA PRO A 123 3.30 13.86 -11.51
C PRO A 123 2.22 14.67 -10.77
N THR A 124 1.00 14.13 -10.65
CA THR A 124 -0.10 14.77 -9.91
C THR A 124 -0.11 14.41 -8.43
N SER A 125 0.72 13.45 -8.02
CA SER A 125 0.87 13.07 -6.61
C SER A 125 1.68 14.13 -5.85
N PRO A 126 1.23 14.56 -4.66
CA PRO A 126 2.03 15.44 -3.82
C PRO A 126 3.32 14.77 -3.32
N PHE A 127 3.34 13.44 -3.23
CA PHE A 127 4.46 12.62 -2.73
C PHE A 127 5.36 12.02 -3.82
N GLN A 128 5.29 12.54 -5.05
CA GLN A 128 6.14 12.07 -6.14
C GLN A 128 7.62 12.04 -5.74
N ASN A 129 8.28 10.90 -5.90
CA ASN A 129 9.68 10.65 -5.53
C ASN A 129 10.04 10.90 -4.05
N LEU A 130 9.07 10.91 -3.11
CA LEU A 130 9.33 11.13 -1.68
C LEU A 130 9.16 9.86 -0.83
N LEU A 131 8.62 8.78 -1.41
CA LEU A 131 8.32 7.55 -0.71
C LEU A 131 9.58 6.69 -0.55
N GLU A 132 9.87 6.30 0.69
CA GLU A 132 10.95 5.38 1.01
C GLU A 132 10.56 3.95 0.58
N TRP A 133 11.11 3.50 -0.53
CA TRP A 133 10.89 2.16 -1.10
C TRP A 133 12.21 1.41 -1.23
N SER A 134 12.20 0.10 -0.96
CA SER A 134 13.31 -0.82 -1.28
C SER A 134 13.75 -0.83 -2.75
N TYR A 135 12.90 -0.39 -3.69
CA TYR A 135 13.16 -0.35 -5.13
C TYR A 135 13.85 0.95 -5.57
N ASN A 136 13.79 2.02 -4.76
CA ASN A 136 14.36 3.32 -5.09
C ASN A 136 15.60 3.65 -4.26
N ARG A 137 16.34 2.62 -3.81
CA ARG A 137 17.53 2.71 -2.94
C ARG A 137 18.74 3.41 -3.57
N GLU A 138 18.71 3.69 -4.88
CA GLU A 138 19.78 4.39 -5.59
C GLU A 138 19.59 5.91 -5.66
N SER A 139 18.44 6.41 -5.21
CA SER A 139 18.13 7.85 -5.20
C SER A 139 18.63 8.53 -3.91
N THR A 140 19.14 9.76 -4.04
CA THR A 140 19.79 10.58 -3.00
C THR A 140 18.99 10.68 -1.69
N GLU A 141 19.66 11.00 -0.57
CA GLU A 141 19.06 11.13 0.79
C GLU A 141 17.78 12.01 0.87
N GLU A 142 17.55 12.88 -0.13
CA GLU A 142 16.37 13.75 -0.25
C GLU A 142 15.12 13.03 -0.82
N SER A 143 15.28 11.83 -1.39
CA SER A 143 14.26 11.10 -2.18
C SER A 143 13.50 10.03 -1.39
N GLN A 144 13.75 9.91 -0.08
CA GLN A 144 13.26 8.81 0.76
C GLN A 144 12.83 9.29 2.15
N LEU A 145 12.04 10.37 2.18
CA LEU A 145 11.68 11.02 3.45
C LEU A 145 10.47 10.40 4.14
N VAL A 146 9.55 9.83 3.36
CA VAL A 146 8.25 9.38 3.87
C VAL A 146 8.17 7.86 3.78
N PRO A 147 8.18 7.14 4.93
CA PRO A 147 7.92 5.71 4.93
C PRO A 147 6.55 5.40 4.34
N ILE A 148 6.46 4.36 3.50
CA ILE A 148 5.19 3.87 2.95
C ILE A 148 4.11 3.68 4.04
N THR A 149 4.53 3.21 5.21
CA THR A 149 3.64 3.00 6.35
C THR A 149 2.94 4.28 6.85
N ALA A 150 3.48 5.47 6.56
CA ALA A 150 2.82 6.75 6.84
C ALA A 150 1.59 6.93 5.93
N ILE A 151 1.77 6.74 4.62
CA ILE A 151 0.69 6.84 3.62
C ILE A 151 -0.39 5.81 3.91
N GLU A 152 -0.01 4.56 4.18
CA GLU A 152 -0.96 3.49 4.52
C GLU A 152 -1.77 3.83 5.77
N GLN A 153 -1.13 4.37 6.81
CA GLN A 153 -1.81 4.75 8.05
C GLN A 153 -2.77 5.92 7.83
N ALA A 154 -2.36 6.92 7.06
CA ALA A 154 -3.19 8.05 6.67
C ALA A 154 -4.43 7.62 5.87
N MET A 155 -4.25 6.83 4.81
CA MET A 155 -5.37 6.33 3.99
C MET A 155 -6.32 5.42 4.79
N ARG A 156 -5.77 4.57 5.67
CA ARG A 156 -6.59 3.74 6.57
C ARG A 156 -7.42 4.59 7.53
N TYR A 157 -6.87 5.71 8.00
CA TYR A 157 -7.63 6.63 8.85
C TYR A 157 -8.76 7.30 8.09
N ILE A 158 -8.51 7.75 6.85
CA ILE A 158 -9.55 8.33 5.98
C ILE A 158 -10.68 7.32 5.75
N ARG A 159 -10.37 6.05 5.40
CA ARG A 159 -11.40 4.98 5.26
C ARG A 159 -12.22 4.77 6.53
N LYS A 160 -11.59 4.89 7.70
CA LYS A 160 -12.28 4.75 8.99
C LYS A 160 -13.28 5.89 9.22
N CYS A 161 -12.94 7.12 8.82
CA CYS A 161 -13.81 8.28 8.96
C CYS A 161 -14.90 8.34 7.89
N PHE A 162 -14.55 8.04 6.64
CA PHE A 162 -15.44 8.06 5.49
C PHE A 162 -15.69 6.64 5.00
N THR A 163 -16.65 5.96 5.63
CA THR A 163 -16.98 4.56 5.30
C THR A 163 -17.46 4.38 3.86
N VAL A 164 -17.99 5.43 3.23
CA VAL A 164 -18.36 5.43 1.81
C VAL A 164 -17.16 5.20 0.88
N LEU A 165 -15.94 5.51 1.32
CA LEU A 165 -14.71 5.30 0.56
C LEU A 165 -14.07 3.92 0.80
N GLU A 166 -14.70 3.02 1.56
CA GLU A 166 -14.10 1.73 1.93
C GLU A 166 -13.82 0.85 0.70
N ASN A 167 -14.71 0.90 -0.29
CA ASN A 167 -14.64 0.11 -1.53
C ASN A 167 -14.38 0.96 -2.79
N ASP A 168 -14.12 2.26 -2.62
CA ASP A 168 -13.84 3.20 -3.70
C ASP A 168 -12.40 3.73 -3.57
N GLU A 169 -11.47 2.99 -4.18
CA GLU A 169 -10.04 3.29 -4.05
C GLU A 169 -9.63 4.53 -4.85
N ASP A 170 -10.25 4.77 -6.01
CA ASP A 170 -9.96 5.93 -6.85
C ASP A 170 -10.35 7.23 -6.13
N SER A 171 -11.56 7.29 -5.56
CA SER A 171 -12.01 8.44 -4.78
C SER A 171 -11.18 8.63 -3.51
N LEU A 172 -10.75 7.55 -2.85
CA LEU A 172 -9.85 7.65 -1.70
C LEU A 172 -8.48 8.23 -2.06
N ILE A 173 -7.91 7.81 -3.19
CA ILE A 173 -6.64 8.34 -3.70
C ILE A 173 -6.79 9.80 -4.05
N GLU A 174 -7.88 10.18 -4.72
CA GLU A 174 -8.12 11.56 -5.09
C GLU A 174 -8.33 12.46 -3.87
N PHE A 175 -9.11 12.00 -2.88
CA PHE A 175 -9.27 12.69 -1.59
C PHE A 175 -7.92 12.92 -0.90
N PHE A 176 -7.10 11.86 -0.80
CA PHE A 176 -5.78 11.92 -0.18
C PHE A 176 -4.86 12.88 -0.94
N CYS A 177 -4.82 12.78 -2.27
CA CYS A 177 -4.02 13.63 -3.12
C CYS A 177 -4.46 15.10 -3.06
N ALA A 178 -5.76 15.39 -3.14
CA ALA A 178 -6.31 16.74 -3.03
C ALA A 178 -5.91 17.39 -1.70
N THR A 179 -6.08 16.64 -0.60
CA THR A 179 -5.68 17.07 0.74
C THR A 179 -4.20 17.44 0.80
N TRP A 180 -3.33 16.53 0.36
CA TRP A 180 -1.89 16.73 0.46
C TRP A 180 -1.32 17.67 -0.59
N ARG A 181 -1.99 17.88 -1.73
CA ARG A 181 -1.69 18.95 -2.70
C ARG A 181 -1.92 20.32 -2.06
N ALA A 182 -3.06 20.51 -1.38
CA ALA A 182 -3.35 21.76 -0.66
C ALA A 182 -2.32 22.02 0.46
N VAL A 183 -1.97 20.99 1.23
CA VAL A 183 -0.94 21.06 2.27
C VAL A 183 0.43 21.45 1.68
N LYS A 184 0.86 20.79 0.59
CA LYS A 184 2.11 21.10 -0.11
C LYS A 184 2.12 22.54 -0.63
N GLY A 185 1.00 23.01 -1.18
CA GLY A 185 0.84 24.40 -1.63
C GLY A 185 0.94 25.43 -0.52
N ASN A 186 0.48 25.10 0.69
CA ASN A 186 0.56 25.99 1.85
C ASN A 186 1.95 25.97 2.54
N TYR A 187 2.69 24.86 2.44
CA TYR A 187 4.02 24.69 3.05
C TYR A 187 5.13 24.29 2.05
N PRO A 188 5.33 25.01 0.94
CA PRO A 188 6.26 24.61 -0.12
C PRO A 188 7.72 24.60 0.35
N GLU A 189 8.07 25.42 1.34
CA GLU A 189 9.43 25.48 1.90
C GLU A 189 9.76 24.29 2.81
N LEU A 190 8.74 23.62 3.38
CA LEU A 190 8.89 22.48 4.27
C LEU A 190 8.71 21.15 3.53
N PHE A 191 7.82 21.12 2.54
CA PHE A 191 7.47 19.89 1.86
C PHE A 191 8.65 19.33 1.05
N GLY A 192 8.90 18.02 1.18
CA GLY A 192 9.98 17.35 0.44
C GLY A 192 11.40 17.65 0.95
N LYS A 193 11.54 18.22 2.15
CA LYS A 193 12.84 18.40 2.82
C LYS A 193 12.92 17.58 4.09
N ASN A 194 14.12 17.15 4.47
CA ASN A 194 14.35 16.46 5.73
C ASN A 194 14.19 17.42 6.93
N ASN A 195 12.97 17.54 7.43
CA ASN A 195 12.61 18.37 8.57
C ASN A 195 11.59 17.66 9.46
N GLN A 196 11.18 18.34 10.52
CA GLN A 196 10.17 17.83 11.44
C GLN A 196 8.81 17.61 10.77
N PHE A 197 8.40 18.47 9.84
CA PHE A 197 7.11 18.36 9.14
C PHE A 197 6.98 17.03 8.38
N MET A 198 8.03 16.61 7.68
CA MET A 198 8.03 15.39 6.85
C MET A 198 8.18 14.07 7.65
N ARG A 199 8.25 14.12 8.99
CA ARG A 199 8.35 12.90 9.81
C ARG A 199 7.02 12.15 9.82
N LYS A 200 7.08 10.81 9.75
CA LYS A 200 5.90 9.92 9.75
C LYS A 200 4.87 10.26 10.83
N ALA A 201 5.29 10.43 12.09
CA ALA A 201 4.38 10.73 13.20
C ALA A 201 3.58 12.03 12.97
N ASN A 202 4.25 13.04 12.40
CA ASN A 202 3.68 14.35 12.13
C ASN A 202 2.77 14.33 10.90
N ILE A 203 3.17 13.64 9.83
CA ILE A 203 2.32 13.40 8.66
C ILE A 203 1.01 12.75 9.08
N ASN A 204 1.07 11.68 9.88
CA ASN A 204 -0.12 10.98 10.35
C ASN A 204 -0.99 11.86 11.25
N ALA A 205 -0.41 12.54 12.23
CA ALA A 205 -1.17 13.43 13.12
C ALA A 205 -1.83 14.59 12.38
N PHE A 206 -1.15 15.16 11.39
CA PHE A 206 -1.69 16.23 10.56
C PHE A 206 -2.79 15.72 9.61
N ASN A 207 -2.62 14.53 9.04
CA ASN A 207 -3.65 13.86 8.26
C ASN A 207 -4.90 13.60 9.11
N GLU A 208 -4.74 13.02 10.30
CA GLU A 208 -5.84 12.79 11.26
C GLU A 208 -6.57 14.10 11.58
N TYR A 209 -5.82 15.16 11.93
CA TYR A 209 -6.35 16.48 12.26
C TYR A 209 -7.19 17.13 11.15
N ILE A 210 -6.71 17.02 9.91
CA ILE A 210 -7.41 17.54 8.73
C ILE A 210 -8.65 16.68 8.45
N THR A 211 -8.49 15.34 8.45
CA THR A 211 -9.57 14.38 8.20
C THR A 211 -10.71 14.56 9.21
N ASP A 212 -10.41 14.74 10.50
CA ASP A 212 -11.41 14.98 11.55
C ASP A 212 -12.26 16.21 11.28
N ARG A 213 -11.67 17.28 10.72
CA ARG A 213 -12.40 18.51 10.38
C ARG A 213 -13.17 18.40 9.08
N LEU A 214 -12.60 17.75 8.07
CA LEU A 214 -13.31 17.48 6.84
C LEU A 214 -14.53 16.60 7.10
N LEU A 215 -14.42 15.63 8.01
CA LEU A 215 -15.55 14.80 8.45
C LEU A 215 -16.67 15.67 9.04
N TYR A 216 -16.32 16.64 9.89
CA TYR A 216 -17.31 17.58 10.44
C TYR A 216 -18.00 18.42 9.34
N PHE A 217 -17.27 18.88 8.31
CA PHE A 217 -17.88 19.60 7.19
C PHE A 217 -18.78 18.69 6.33
N TRP A 218 -18.35 17.45 6.08
CA TRP A 218 -19.13 16.45 5.37
C TRP A 218 -20.43 16.11 6.11
N GLU A 219 -20.37 15.87 7.42
CA GLU A 219 -21.56 15.57 8.25
C GLU A 219 -22.56 16.73 8.31
N MET A 220 -22.12 17.95 8.01
CA MET A 220 -22.97 19.15 7.94
C MET A 220 -23.45 19.50 6.53
N ASP A 221 -23.19 18.65 5.53
CA ASP A 221 -23.46 18.92 4.11
C ASP A 221 -22.78 20.23 3.61
N LEU A 222 -21.59 20.55 4.15
CA LEU A 222 -20.81 21.75 3.82
C LEU A 222 -19.55 21.46 2.99
N LEU A 223 -19.37 20.22 2.56
CA LEU A 223 -18.26 19.71 1.76
C LEU A 223 -18.77 18.53 0.93
N ASP A 224 -18.46 18.46 -0.36
CA ASP A 224 -18.50 17.23 -1.14
C ASP A 224 -17.12 16.55 -1.12
N ILE A 225 -17.04 15.32 -0.57
CA ILE A 225 -15.79 14.56 -0.50
C ILE A 225 -15.39 13.88 -1.83
N PHE A 226 -16.20 14.03 -2.88
CA PHE A 226 -15.88 13.58 -4.24
C PHE A 226 -15.41 14.74 -5.14
N ASP A 227 -15.49 15.99 -4.66
CA ASP A 227 -14.97 17.17 -5.35
C ASP A 227 -13.58 17.53 -4.80
N SER A 228 -12.55 17.35 -5.63
CA SER A 228 -11.17 17.59 -5.23
C SER A 228 -10.82 19.07 -5.03
N ASP A 229 -11.50 19.97 -5.71
CA ASP A 229 -11.31 21.41 -5.56
C ASP A 229 -11.93 21.87 -4.23
N GLU A 230 -13.14 21.39 -3.90
CA GLU A 230 -13.78 21.72 -2.63
C GLU A 230 -13.00 21.17 -1.43
N ILE A 231 -12.48 19.94 -1.51
CA ILE A 231 -11.57 19.39 -0.50
C ILE A 231 -10.36 20.31 -0.32
N ALA A 232 -9.70 20.71 -1.41
CA ALA A 232 -8.51 21.55 -1.34
C ALA A 232 -8.81 22.90 -0.66
N GLU A 233 -9.92 23.55 -1.00
CA GLU A 233 -10.36 24.80 -0.38
C GLU A 233 -10.60 24.65 1.14
N LYS A 234 -11.34 23.61 1.56
CA LYS A 234 -11.58 23.36 2.99
C LYS A 234 -10.29 23.03 3.74
N VAL A 235 -9.39 22.28 3.13
CA VAL A 235 -8.08 21.98 3.73
C VAL A 235 -7.28 23.25 3.96
N LEU A 236 -7.24 24.17 2.99
CA LEU A 236 -6.61 25.47 3.17
C LEU A 236 -7.28 26.28 4.29
N ASP A 237 -8.61 26.28 4.36
CA ASP A 237 -9.34 26.95 5.44
C ASP A 237 -9.00 26.39 6.84
N ILE A 238 -8.76 25.08 6.93
CA ILE A 238 -8.35 24.40 8.16
C ILE A 238 -6.93 24.81 8.56
N ILE A 239 -5.99 24.88 7.62
CA ILE A 239 -4.55 24.99 7.93
C ILE A 239 -3.98 26.40 7.79
N LYS A 240 -4.64 27.35 7.12
CA LYS A 240 -4.12 28.70 6.82
C LYS A 240 -3.67 29.52 8.03
N ARG A 241 -4.15 29.16 9.23
CA ARG A 241 -3.80 29.84 10.50
C ARG A 241 -2.68 29.14 11.28
N LEU A 242 -2.19 28.01 10.78
CA LEU A 242 -1.09 27.27 11.37
C LEU A 242 0.24 27.77 10.75
N PRO A 243 1.06 28.51 11.51
CA PRO A 243 2.29 29.13 11.00
C PRO A 243 3.32 28.07 10.60
N LYS A 244 4.15 28.39 9.60
CA LYS A 244 5.25 27.50 9.18
C LYS A 244 6.34 27.42 10.25
N GLU A 245 6.48 28.49 11.03
CA GLU A 245 7.42 28.65 12.14
C GLU A 245 7.27 27.54 13.18
N PHE A 246 6.04 27.06 13.44
CA PHE A 246 5.78 25.95 14.36
C PHE A 246 6.60 24.69 14.05
N TRP A 247 6.85 24.42 12.76
CA TRP A 247 7.59 23.25 12.28
C TRP A 247 9.11 23.45 12.22
N LEU A 248 9.57 24.69 12.41
CA LEU A 248 10.97 25.08 12.39
C LEU A 248 11.53 25.28 13.80
N GLU A 249 10.65 25.50 14.79
CA GLU A 249 11.02 25.62 16.21
C GLU A 249 11.44 24.28 16.83
N ASP A 250 12.35 24.35 17.80
CA ASP A 250 12.75 23.19 18.58
C ASP A 250 11.65 22.79 19.57
N TRP A 251 11.23 21.51 19.52
CA TRP A 251 10.20 20.99 20.41
C TRP A 251 10.80 20.41 21.70
N LYS A 252 10.14 20.65 22.84
CA LYS A 252 10.44 20.08 24.17
C LYS A 252 10.44 18.56 24.13
N LEU A 253 9.47 17.98 23.42
CA LEU A 253 9.29 16.54 23.32
C LEU A 253 9.93 16.02 22.04
N ARG A 254 10.72 14.96 22.18
CA ARG A 254 11.21 14.20 21.03
C ARG A 254 10.03 13.56 20.31
N ILE A 255 10.10 13.58 18.98
CA ILE A 255 9.08 12.98 18.11
C ILE A 255 9.00 11.48 18.39
N GLN A 256 7.80 10.99 18.67
CA GLN A 256 7.51 9.58 18.89
C GLN A 256 6.34 9.15 18.02
N ASP A 257 6.43 7.99 17.37
CA ASP A 257 5.33 7.42 16.59
C ASP A 257 4.32 6.70 17.50
N THR A 258 3.72 7.45 18.44
CA THR A 258 2.74 6.93 19.39
C THR A 258 1.41 7.69 19.27
N PRO A 259 0.27 7.03 19.54
CA PRO A 259 -1.04 7.72 19.53
C PRO A 259 -1.07 8.92 20.48
N ASN A 260 -0.46 8.81 21.66
CA ASN A 260 -0.41 9.89 22.64
C ASN A 260 0.32 11.13 22.09
N PHE A 261 1.45 10.95 21.43
CA PHE A 261 2.17 12.05 20.81
C PHE A 261 1.35 12.72 19.70
N ARG A 262 0.64 11.92 18.89
CA ARG A 262 -0.25 12.46 17.86
C ARG A 262 -1.40 13.28 18.45
N GLU A 263 -1.98 12.85 19.57
CA GLU A 263 -3.01 13.63 20.28
C GLU A 263 -2.47 14.97 20.81
N ILE A 264 -1.28 14.99 21.40
CA ILE A 264 -0.62 16.23 21.84
C ILE A 264 -0.47 17.19 20.65
N LEU A 265 0.06 16.70 19.51
CA LEU A 265 0.25 17.52 18.32
C LEU A 265 -1.07 18.09 17.79
N LYS A 266 -2.14 17.27 17.75
CA LYS A 266 -3.48 17.72 17.35
C LYS A 266 -4.06 18.77 18.29
N ASN A 267 -3.78 18.68 19.59
CA ASN A 267 -4.20 19.69 20.57
C ASN A 267 -3.44 21.00 20.40
N ASP A 268 -2.13 20.94 20.20
CA ASP A 268 -1.32 22.13 19.91
C ASP A 268 -1.81 22.84 18.63
N PHE A 269 -2.15 22.11 17.57
CA PHE A 269 -2.76 22.71 16.38
C PHE A 269 -4.06 23.47 16.69
N LYS A 270 -4.93 22.93 17.56
CA LYS A 270 -6.17 23.61 17.99
C LYS A 270 -5.85 24.88 18.78
N ILE A 271 -4.86 24.84 19.66
CA ILE A 271 -4.42 25.98 20.47
C ILE A 271 -3.85 27.07 19.57
N ILE A 272 -2.95 26.73 18.65
CA ILE A 272 -2.37 27.64 17.65
C ILE A 272 -3.47 28.38 16.89
N ILE A 273 -4.41 27.65 16.29
CA ILE A 273 -5.50 28.28 15.52
C ILE A 273 -6.34 29.20 16.40
N THR A 274 -6.59 28.80 17.65
CA THR A 274 -7.35 29.62 18.60
C THR A 274 -6.59 30.88 18.97
N ASN A 275 -5.29 30.80 19.26
CA ASN A 275 -4.43 31.94 19.52
C ASN A 275 -4.41 32.92 18.34
N CYS A 276 -4.20 32.41 17.13
CA CYS A 276 -4.23 33.21 15.90
C CYS A 276 -5.61 33.86 15.65
N LYS A 277 -6.71 33.21 16.02
CA LYS A 277 -8.06 33.81 15.95
C LYS A 277 -8.27 34.93 16.97
N LEU A 278 -7.69 34.80 18.15
CA LEU A 278 -7.78 35.77 19.24
C LEU A 278 -6.73 36.89 19.17
N GLY A 279 -5.87 36.90 18.16
CA GLY A 279 -4.78 37.87 18.02
C GLY A 279 -3.65 37.70 19.06
N LYS A 280 -3.54 36.53 19.68
CA LYS A 280 -2.45 36.18 20.60
C LYS A 280 -1.24 35.65 19.83
N GLN A 281 -0.08 35.64 20.47
CA GLN A 281 1.09 34.93 19.95
C GLN A 281 0.75 33.44 19.77
N TRP A 282 1.07 32.89 18.59
CA TRP A 282 0.66 31.54 18.22
C TRP A 282 1.23 30.47 19.16
N SER A 283 2.44 30.68 19.68
CA SER A 283 3.20 29.74 20.51
C SER A 283 2.72 29.67 21.96
N TYR A 284 1.80 30.53 22.37
CA TYR A 284 1.35 30.61 23.76
C TYR A 284 0.58 29.35 24.20
N GLY A 285 1.05 28.72 25.28
CA GLY A 285 0.37 27.59 25.90
C GLY A 285 0.50 26.27 25.13
N LEU A 286 1.50 26.14 24.26
CA LEU A 286 1.79 24.89 23.55
C LEU A 286 2.56 23.90 24.43
N GLU A 287 2.20 22.62 24.30
CA GLU A 287 2.90 21.54 24.97
C GLU A 287 4.25 21.26 24.31
N LEU A 288 4.33 21.35 22.98
CA LEU A 288 5.53 21.00 22.22
C LEU A 288 6.57 22.12 22.15
N VAL A 289 6.17 23.38 22.03
CA VAL A 289 7.11 24.50 21.83
C VAL A 289 7.47 25.15 23.17
N GLN A 290 8.74 25.52 23.37
CA GLN A 290 9.14 26.38 24.48
C GLN A 290 8.75 27.82 24.17
N THR A 291 7.79 28.36 24.92
CA THR A 291 7.70 29.81 25.09
C THR A 291 8.61 30.19 26.24
N GLU A 292 9.61 31.04 25.96
CA GLU A 292 10.21 31.84 27.02
C GLU A 292 9.08 32.64 27.69
N GLU A 293 8.94 32.50 29.01
CA GLU A 293 8.01 33.30 29.83
C GLU A 293 8.39 34.78 29.84
#